data_AF-T0PKF8-F1
#
_entry.id   AF-T0PKF8-F1
#
_cell.length_a   1.000
_cell.length_b   1.000
_cell.length_c   1.000
_cell.angle_alpha   90.00
_cell.angle_beta   90.00
_cell.angle_gamma   90.00
#
_symmetry.space_group_name_H-M   'P 1'
#
loop_
_entity.id
_entity.type
_entity.pdbx_description
1 polymer ?
#
loop_
_entity_poly.entity_id
_entity_poly.type
_entity_poly.pdbx_seq_one_letter_code
_entity_poly.pdbx_strand_id
1 'polypeptide(L)' 'MKYYTWVEQQGKTVEELNAQKSQDYWIEKQQQINEIDLKLKEVRGF' A
#
# COMPACT_ATOMS: atom_id res chain seq x y z
N MET A 1 14.53 8.53 -17.05
CA MET A 1 14.93 8.87 -15.66
C MET A 1 13.86 9.58 -14.84
N LYS A 2 12.76 10.14 -15.42
CA LYS A 2 11.71 10.84 -14.64
C LYS A 2 11.00 9.99 -13.56
N TYR A 3 10.95 8.66 -13.73
CA TYR A 3 10.22 7.78 -12.79
C TYR A 3 10.85 7.71 -11.41
N TYR A 4 12.18 7.85 -11.30
CA TYR A 4 12.88 7.82 -10.02
C TYR A 4 12.47 9.02 -9.15
N THR A 5 12.53 10.22 -9.75
CA THR A 5 12.23 11.48 -9.06
C THR A 5 10.77 11.60 -8.63
N TRP A 6 9.82 11.11 -9.43
CA TRP A 6 8.40 11.17 -9.06
C TRP A 6 8.07 10.25 -7.87
N VAL A 7 8.71 9.08 -7.79
CA VAL A 7 8.53 8.13 -6.68
C VAL A 7 9.01 8.76 -5.35
N GLU A 8 10.17 9.41 -5.38
CA GLU A 8 10.72 10.13 -4.22
C GLU A 8 9.89 11.35 -3.82
N GLN A 9 9.34 12.09 -4.80
CA GLN A 9 8.44 13.23 -4.54
C GLN A 9 7.14 12.84 -3.86
N GLN A 10 6.70 11.58 -4.00
CA GLN A 10 5.55 11.03 -3.29
C GLN A 10 5.92 10.42 -1.93
N GLY A 11 7.19 10.53 -1.52
CA GLY A 11 7.70 9.94 -0.28
C GLY A 11 7.79 8.42 -0.32
N LYS A 12 7.83 7.81 -1.51
CA LYS A 12 7.99 6.37 -1.70
C LYS A 12 9.39 6.05 -2.17
N THR A 13 9.86 4.86 -1.83
CA THR A 13 11.13 4.33 -2.32
C THR A 13 10.94 3.52 -3.60
N VAL A 14 12.00 3.37 -4.39
CA VAL A 14 11.97 2.53 -5.60
C VAL A 14 11.91 1.05 -5.23
N GLU A 15 12.45 0.68 -4.07
CA GLU A 15 12.36 -0.62 -3.46
C GLU A 15 10.90 -1.01 -3.19
N GLU A 16 10.12 -0.12 -2.58
CA GLU A 16 8.67 -0.31 -2.38
C GLU A 16 7.90 -0.41 -3.69
N LEU A 17 8.32 0.33 -4.72
CA LEU A 17 7.73 0.22 -6.05
C LEU A 17 8.05 -1.13 -6.71
N ASN A 18 9.27 -1.62 -6.54
CA ASN A 18 9.67 -2.92 -7.07
C ASN A 18 8.99 -4.08 -6.34
N ALA A 19 8.74 -3.96 -5.03
CA ALA A 19 8.01 -4.95 -4.25
C ALA A 19 6.59 -5.20 -4.81
N GLN A 20 5.93 -4.16 -5.34
CA GLN A 20 4.61 -4.26 -5.98
C GLN A 20 4.57 -5.14 -7.24
N LYS A 21 5.72 -5.53 -7.80
CA LYS A 21 5.78 -6.48 -8.92
C LYS A 21 5.56 -7.93 -8.46
N SER A 22 5.72 -8.22 -7.18
CA SER A 22 5.49 -9.55 -6.62
C SER A 22 4.01 -9.76 -6.33
N GLN A 23 3.51 -10.97 -6.60
CA GLN A 23 2.16 -11.37 -6.20
C GLN A 23 2.03 -11.44 -4.68
N ASP A 24 3.07 -11.89 -3.98
CA ASP A 24 3.08 -12.04 -2.52
C ASP A 24 2.86 -10.70 -1.82
N TYR A 25 3.44 -9.63 -2.36
CA TYR A 25 3.23 -8.27 -1.87
C TYR A 25 1.74 -7.91 -1.83
N TRP A 26 0.99 -8.28 -2.86
CA TRP A 26 -0.45 -8.01 -2.93
C TRP A 26 -1.26 -8.92 -2.02
N ILE A 27 -0.86 -10.19 -1.87
CA ILE A 27 -1.48 -11.12 -0.93
C ILE A 27 -1.35 -10.60 0.50
N GLU A 28 -0.16 -10.19 0.91
CA GLU A 28 0.10 -9.60 2.23
C GLU A 28 -0.69 -8.30 2.44
N LYS A 29 -0.75 -7.43 1.43
CA LYS A 29 -1.55 -6.20 1.52
C LYS A 29 -3.04 -6.48 1.67
N GLN A 30 -3.57 -7.50 0.99
CA GLN A 30 -4.98 -7.85 1.07
C GLN A 30 -5.37 -8.33 2.48
N GLN A 31 -4.46 -9.00 3.20
CA GLN A 31 -4.72 -9.45 4.57
C GLN A 31 -5.01 -8.28 5.53
N GLN A 32 -4.42 -7.10 5.27
CA GLN A 32 -4.61 -5.90 6.08
C GLN A 32 -5.97 -5.22 5.83
N ILE A 33 -6.63 -5.50 4.70
CA ILE A 33 -7.88 -4.83 4.30
C ILE A 33 -8.99 -5.12 5.30
N ASN A 34 -9.10 -6.36 5.79
CA ASN A 34 -10.14 -6.74 6.74
C ASN A 34 -10.01 -5.97 8.06
N GLU A 35 -8.78 -5.81 8.57
CA GLU A 35 -8.53 -5.04 9.79
C GLU A 35 -8.89 -3.55 9.59
N ILE A 36 -8.51 -2.99 8.45
CA ILE A 36 -8.84 -1.60 8.12
C ILE A 36 -10.35 -1.41 8.00
N ASP A 37 -11.05 -2.33 7.33
CA ASP A 37 -12.50 -2.28 7.17
C ASP A 37 -13.23 -2.34 8.52
N LEU A 38 -12.77 -3.20 9.44
CA LEU A 38 -13.28 -3.28 10.80
C LEU A 38 -13.10 -1.94 11.54
N LYS A 39 -11.89 -1.36 11.50
CA LYS A 39 -11.61 -0.06 12.13
C LYS A 39 -12.44 1.07 11.51
N LEU A 40 -12.66 1.04 10.19
CA LEU A 40 -13.49 2.02 9.51
C LEU A 40 -14.96 1.91 9.91
N LYS A 41 -15.49 0.70 10.09
CA LYS A 41 -16.85 0.48 10.60
C LYS A 41 -17.00 1.00 12.02
N GLU A 42 -16.05 0.70 12.90
CA GLU A 42 -16.04 1.16 14.28
C GLU A 42 -16.04 2.70 14.37
N VAL A 43 -15.17 3.38 13.60
CA VAL A 43 -15.10 4.84 13.58
C VAL A 43 -16.33 5.48 12.94
N ARG A 44 -16.97 4.82 11.97
CA ARG A 44 -18.14 5.34 11.24
C ARG A 44 -19.49 5.00 11.91
N GLY A 45 -19.51 4.14 12.92
CA GLY A 45 -20.69 3.86 13.74
C GLY A 45 -21.80 3.06 13.04
N PHE A 46 -21.46 2.15 12.13
CA PHE A 46 -22.39 1.14 11.59
C PHE A 46 -22.37 -0.15 12.40
#